data_AF-A0A6M0J1J6-F1
#
_entry.id   AF-A0A6M0J1J6-F1
#
_cell.length_a   1.000
_cell.length_b   1.000
_cell.length_c   1.000
_cell.angle_alpha   90.00
_cell.angle_beta   90.00
_cell.angle_gamma   90.00
#
_symmetry.space_group_name_H-M   'P 1'
#
loop_
_entity.id
_entity.type
_entity.pdbx_description
1 polymer ?
#
loop_
_entity_poly.entity_id
_entity_poly.type
_entity_poly.pdbx_seq_one_letter_code
_entity_poly.pdbx_strand_id
1 'polypeptide(L)'
;MTTLKDPTANFQLPLHNEAAFEKIREAIDYQSTVALAAGGLALGTGGAMHPLGWLIFGLAYKPLVVTQKLVRLQRLGTSIFHEFENEGVQVFPTLPVENNNPIDLFVRFPRTTHLFISIRSKGDREIVYNEAREVLQVKRKDNNGLKLWNPCPLVELADYEKWLNKNKDKFLMTSREAQKTPTAKVLVLCPPTKASPNHKEHLYTEIGDMRVLVLRRKGSAFVITESEVNNFVRAWLSKYK
;
A
#
# COMPACT_ATOMS: atom_id res chain seq x y z
N MET A 1 -17.08 -25.94 -21.37
CA MET A 1 -15.87 -26.52 -20.74
C MET A 1 -14.67 -25.67 -21.16
N THR A 2 -14.15 -24.83 -20.27
CA THR A 2 -12.91 -24.07 -20.53
C THR A 2 -11.78 -24.76 -19.80
N THR A 3 -10.94 -25.42 -20.59
CA THR A 3 -9.71 -26.11 -20.17
C THR A 3 -8.81 -25.13 -19.43
N LEU A 4 -8.46 -25.49 -18.20
CA LEU A 4 -7.20 -25.05 -17.60
C LEU A 4 -6.11 -25.35 -18.64
N LYS A 5 -5.28 -24.37 -19.02
CA LYS A 5 -3.90 -24.75 -19.31
C LYS A 5 -3.41 -25.27 -17.97
N ASP A 6 -3.20 -26.58 -17.87
CA ASP A 6 -2.68 -27.15 -16.64
C ASP A 6 -1.48 -26.31 -16.24
N PRO A 7 -1.46 -25.77 -15.00
CA PRO A 7 -0.29 -25.07 -14.52
C PRO A 7 0.89 -26.02 -14.72
N THR A 8 1.99 -25.50 -15.26
CA THR A 8 3.24 -26.26 -15.35
C THR A 8 3.46 -26.93 -14.00
N ALA A 9 3.88 -28.20 -13.98
CA ALA A 9 3.90 -29.05 -12.78
C ALA A 9 4.68 -28.47 -11.57
N ASN A 10 5.37 -27.34 -11.76
CA ASN A 10 6.14 -26.59 -10.76
C ASN A 10 5.67 -25.12 -10.60
N PHE A 11 4.44 -24.77 -10.96
CA PHE A 11 3.96 -23.40 -10.76
C PHE A 11 3.78 -23.10 -9.27
N GLN A 12 4.56 -22.15 -8.75
CA GLN A 12 4.41 -21.64 -7.39
C GLN A 12 3.80 -20.24 -7.43
N LEU A 13 2.80 -20.02 -6.57
CA LEU A 13 2.27 -18.69 -6.33
C LEU A 13 3.39 -17.76 -5.85
N PRO A 14 3.30 -16.45 -6.15
CA PRO A 14 4.14 -15.45 -5.50
C PRO A 14 4.09 -15.61 -3.98
N LEU A 15 5.18 -15.26 -3.32
CA LEU A 15 5.30 -15.32 -1.88
C LEU A 15 4.17 -14.51 -1.22
N HIS A 16 3.44 -15.14 -0.30
CA HIS A 16 2.28 -14.56 0.36
C HIS A 16 2.18 -14.99 1.82
N ASN A 17 1.32 -14.31 2.58
CA ASN A 17 1.01 -14.60 3.99
C ASN A 17 2.30 -14.69 4.83
N GLU A 18 2.36 -15.63 5.78
CA GLU A 18 3.44 -15.72 6.76
C GLU A 18 4.84 -15.78 6.13
N ALA A 19 5.01 -16.61 5.09
CA ALA A 19 6.30 -16.73 4.41
C ALA A 19 6.76 -15.40 3.76
N ALA A 20 5.81 -14.55 3.34
CA ALA A 20 6.13 -13.21 2.84
C ALA A 20 6.43 -12.23 3.96
N PHE A 21 5.71 -12.31 5.07
CA PHE A 21 5.96 -11.46 6.23
C PHE A 21 7.31 -11.78 6.88
N GLU A 22 7.74 -13.05 6.91
CA GLU A 22 9.08 -13.41 7.40
C GLU A 22 10.19 -12.73 6.59
N LYS A 23 10.14 -12.78 5.26
CA LYS A 23 11.12 -12.06 4.44
C LYS A 23 11.11 -10.55 4.67
N ILE A 24 9.96 -9.99 5.02
CA ILE A 24 9.86 -8.57 5.35
C ILE A 24 10.47 -8.29 6.71
N ARG A 25 10.29 -9.17 7.70
CA ARG A 25 10.97 -9.09 9.01
C ARG A 25 12.49 -9.16 8.84
N GLU A 26 12.98 -10.13 8.07
CA GLU A 26 14.41 -10.23 7.72
C GLU A 26 14.93 -8.94 7.06
N ALA A 27 14.17 -8.37 6.13
CA ALA A 27 14.53 -7.12 5.48
C ALA A 27 14.51 -5.91 6.45
N ILE A 28 13.56 -5.87 7.39
CA ILE A 28 13.50 -4.87 8.47
C ILE A 28 14.74 -4.97 9.34
N ASP A 29 15.12 -6.18 9.78
CA ASP A 29 16.27 -6.41 10.64
C ASP A 29 17.58 -6.03 9.94
N TYR A 30 17.72 -6.41 8.66
CA TYR A 30 18.87 -6.02 7.85
C TYR A 30 18.99 -4.49 7.73
N GLN A 31 17.92 -3.79 7.32
CA GLN A 31 17.95 -2.33 7.14
C GLN A 31 18.15 -1.59 8.46
N SER A 32 17.58 -2.10 9.56
CA SER A 32 17.80 -1.56 10.91
C SER A 32 19.25 -1.71 11.34
N THR A 33 19.86 -2.87 11.08
CA THR A 33 21.28 -3.13 11.37
C THR A 33 22.19 -2.20 10.58
N VAL A 34 21.91 -1.99 9.29
CA VAL A 34 22.66 -1.03 8.45
C VAL A 34 22.52 0.40 8.98
N ALA A 35 21.32 0.82 9.37
CA ALA A 35 21.09 2.14 9.95
C ALA A 35 21.86 2.32 11.27
N LEU A 36 21.86 1.31 12.14
CA LEU A 36 22.57 1.32 13.42
C LEU A 36 24.09 1.35 13.22
N ALA A 37 24.63 0.56 12.29
CA ALA A 37 26.05 0.57 11.97
C ALA A 37 26.50 1.94 11.45
N ALA A 38 25.74 2.53 10.52
CA ALA A 38 26.01 3.88 10.02
C ALA A 38 25.91 4.93 11.13
N GLY A 39 24.90 4.86 11.99
CA GLY A 39 24.76 5.76 13.15
C GLY A 39 25.92 5.62 14.14
N GLY A 40 26.35 4.40 14.44
CA GLY A 40 27.49 4.13 15.33
C GLY A 40 28.82 4.65 14.77
N LEU A 41 29.08 4.47 13.48
CA LEU A 41 30.25 5.03 12.81
C LEU A 41 30.23 6.57 12.78
N ALA A 42 29.07 7.18 12.59
CA ALA A 42 28.93 8.63 12.67
C ALA A 42 29.26 9.16 14.08
N LEU A 43 28.81 8.48 15.14
CA LEU A 43 29.15 8.84 16.51
C LEU A 43 30.65 8.68 16.80
N GLY A 44 31.27 7.60 16.33
CA GLY A 44 32.72 7.34 16.52
C GLY A 44 33.65 8.32 15.81
N THR A 45 33.17 9.03 14.78
CA THR A 45 33.95 10.04 14.04
C THR A 45 33.82 11.46 14.59
N GLY A 46 33.31 11.62 15.83
CA GLY A 46 33.08 12.92 16.48
C GLY A 46 31.63 13.41 16.38
N GLY A 47 30.70 12.56 15.94
CA GLY A 47 29.27 12.86 15.89
C GLY A 47 28.89 13.94 14.89
N ALA A 48 27.78 14.65 15.16
CA ALA A 48 27.25 15.68 14.28
C ALA A 48 28.14 16.95 14.16
N MET A 49 29.20 17.04 14.97
CA MET A 49 30.13 18.18 14.99
C MET A 49 31.26 18.05 13.95
N HIS A 50 31.46 16.86 13.38
CA HIS A 50 32.49 16.62 12.37
C HIS A 50 31.86 16.40 10.98
N PRO A 51 32.36 17.04 9.90
CA PRO A 51 31.77 16.93 8.56
C PRO A 51 31.62 15.48 8.05
N LEU A 52 32.59 14.61 8.36
CA LEU A 52 32.52 13.18 8.04
C LEU A 52 31.41 12.45 8.83
N GLY A 53 31.24 12.77 10.11
CA GLY A 53 30.17 12.20 10.93
C GLY A 53 28.79 12.59 10.40
N TRP A 54 28.62 13.84 9.95
CA TRP A 54 27.37 14.30 9.33
C TRP A 54 27.05 13.56 8.01
N LEU A 55 28.06 13.34 7.17
CA LEU A 55 27.92 12.61 5.90
C LEU A 55 27.53 11.14 6.16
N ILE A 56 28.19 10.48 7.11
CA ILE A 56 27.89 9.09 7.49
C ILE A 56 26.50 8.99 8.11
N PHE A 57 26.09 9.96 8.94
CA PHE A 57 24.73 10.02 9.49
C PHE A 57 23.67 10.15 8.38
N GLY A 58 23.97 10.93 7.34
CA GLY A 58 23.12 11.04 6.15
C GLY A 58 22.91 9.70 5.43
N LEU A 59 23.89 8.78 5.47
CA LEU A 59 23.75 7.44 4.90
C LEU A 59 22.75 6.56 5.67
N ALA A 60 22.57 6.78 6.97
CA ALA A 60 21.59 6.06 7.79
C ALA A 60 20.13 6.45 7.47
N TYR A 61 19.90 7.64 6.90
CA TYR A 61 18.55 8.15 6.65
C TYR A 61 17.75 7.29 5.66
N LYS A 62 18.38 6.88 4.55
CA LYS A 62 17.70 6.05 3.53
C LYS A 62 17.24 4.70 4.10
N PRO A 63 18.10 3.90 4.76
CA PRO A 63 17.69 2.68 5.46
C PRO A 63 16.56 2.89 6.45
N LEU A 64 16.57 3.97 7.24
CA LEU A 64 15.50 4.27 8.20
C LEU A 64 14.14 4.51 7.52
N VAL A 65 14.11 5.26 6.42
CA VAL A 65 12.87 5.51 5.68
C VAL A 65 12.32 4.21 5.07
N VAL A 66 13.19 3.35 4.55
CA VAL A 66 12.80 2.02 4.03
C VAL A 66 12.24 1.16 5.15
N THR A 67 12.93 1.10 6.29
CA THR A 67 12.52 0.33 7.47
C THR A 67 11.14 0.76 7.94
N GLN A 68 10.88 2.07 8.09
CA GLN A 68 9.56 2.58 8.48
C GLN A 68 8.45 2.16 7.51
N LYS A 69 8.73 2.16 6.20
CA LYS A 69 7.77 1.69 5.19
C LYS A 69 7.50 0.20 5.36
N LEU A 70 8.54 -0.61 5.51
CA LEU A 70 8.41 -2.07 5.67
C LEU A 70 7.66 -2.45 6.95
N VAL A 71 7.95 -1.78 8.08
CA VAL A 71 7.24 -2.00 9.35
C VAL A 71 5.74 -1.72 9.21
N ARG A 72 5.36 -0.61 8.56
CA ARG A 72 3.94 -0.29 8.31
C ARG A 72 3.27 -1.34 7.44
N LEU A 73 3.95 -1.76 6.39
CA LEU A 73 3.45 -2.77 5.46
C LEU A 73 3.30 -4.13 6.15
N GLN A 74 4.28 -4.55 6.95
CA GLN A 74 4.21 -5.78 7.75
C GLN A 74 3.06 -5.70 8.76
N ARG A 75 2.96 -4.62 9.53
CA ARG A 75 1.86 -4.41 10.49
C ARG A 75 0.49 -4.54 9.84
N LEU A 76 0.24 -3.81 8.76
CA LEU A 76 -1.04 -3.85 8.05
C LEU A 76 -1.31 -5.21 7.40
N GLY A 77 -0.31 -5.77 6.72
CA GLY A 77 -0.45 -7.07 6.06
C GLY A 77 -0.73 -8.20 7.04
N THR A 78 0.04 -8.28 8.13
CA THR A 78 -0.16 -9.28 9.19
C THR A 78 -1.51 -9.08 9.90
N SER A 79 -1.94 -7.85 10.13
CA SER A 79 -3.25 -7.58 10.73
C SER A 79 -4.41 -8.07 9.86
N ILE A 80 -4.37 -7.81 8.54
CA ILE A 80 -5.38 -8.31 7.61
C ILE A 80 -5.34 -9.84 7.55
N PHE A 81 -4.16 -10.42 7.47
CA PHE A 81 -4.01 -11.87 7.38
C PHE A 81 -4.62 -12.59 8.59
N HIS A 82 -4.28 -12.19 9.82
CA HIS A 82 -4.81 -12.84 11.02
C HIS A 82 -6.32 -12.61 11.20
N GLU A 83 -6.83 -11.42 10.88
CA GLU A 83 -8.25 -11.14 11.06
C GLU A 83 -9.13 -11.95 10.10
N PHE A 84 -8.66 -12.17 8.88
CA PHE A 84 -9.43 -12.82 7.82
C PHE A 84 -8.90 -14.20 7.42
N GLU A 85 -8.09 -14.84 8.27
CA GLU A 85 -7.50 -16.15 8.01
C GLU A 85 -8.56 -17.22 7.71
N ASN A 86 -9.65 -17.21 8.50
CA ASN A 86 -10.78 -18.13 8.33
C ASN A 86 -11.52 -17.95 6.99
N GLU A 87 -11.33 -16.82 6.30
CA GLU A 87 -11.92 -16.53 4.99
C GLU A 87 -11.01 -16.96 3.82
N GLY A 88 -9.86 -17.58 4.11
CA GLY A 88 -8.90 -18.02 3.10
C GLY A 88 -8.17 -16.87 2.41
N VAL A 89 -7.94 -15.76 3.13
CA VAL A 89 -7.28 -14.58 2.59
C VAL A 89 -5.85 -14.88 2.15
N GLN A 90 -5.47 -14.34 1.00
CA GLN A 90 -4.11 -14.35 0.48
C GLN A 90 -3.59 -12.91 0.41
N VAL A 91 -2.59 -12.59 1.23
CA VAL A 91 -1.96 -11.27 1.27
C VAL A 91 -0.58 -11.35 0.61
N PHE A 92 -0.44 -10.63 -0.51
CA PHE A 92 0.78 -10.55 -1.30
C PHE A 92 1.44 -9.18 -1.10
N PRO A 93 2.45 -9.07 -0.22
CA PRO A 93 3.15 -7.81 -0.01
C PRO A 93 4.23 -7.55 -1.07
N THR A 94 4.52 -6.28 -1.33
CA THR A 94 5.67 -5.81 -2.14
C THR A 94 5.76 -6.47 -3.52
N LEU A 95 4.62 -6.59 -4.19
CA LEU A 95 4.53 -7.29 -5.47
C LEU A 95 5.16 -6.45 -6.59
N PRO A 96 6.21 -6.94 -7.27
CA PRO A 96 6.90 -6.17 -8.31
C PRO A 96 5.99 -5.95 -9.54
N VAL A 97 5.99 -4.72 -10.04
CA VAL A 97 5.29 -4.33 -11.27
C VAL A 97 6.32 -3.75 -12.23
N GLU A 98 6.31 -4.23 -13.47
CA GLU A 98 7.20 -3.73 -14.51
C GLU A 98 7.00 -2.23 -14.73
N ASN A 99 8.10 -1.48 -14.74
CA ASN A 99 8.14 -0.03 -14.99
C ASN A 99 7.36 0.85 -13.98
N ASN A 100 6.98 0.31 -12.82
CA ASN A 100 6.25 1.04 -11.78
C ASN A 100 6.78 0.69 -10.38
N ASN A 101 6.36 1.48 -9.38
CA ASN A 101 6.59 1.15 -7.98
C ASN A 101 5.87 -0.19 -7.64
N PRO A 102 6.46 -1.05 -6.78
CA PRO A 102 5.81 -2.28 -6.36
C PRO A 102 4.49 -1.98 -5.66
N ILE A 103 3.52 -2.89 -5.81
CA ILE A 103 2.26 -2.83 -5.08
C ILE A 103 2.57 -3.10 -3.62
N ASP A 104 2.13 -2.22 -2.72
CA ASP A 104 2.45 -2.37 -1.30
C ASP A 104 1.77 -3.63 -0.73
N LEU A 105 0.45 -3.77 -0.93
CA LEU A 105 -0.30 -4.98 -0.58
C LEU A 105 -1.33 -5.30 -1.68
N PHE A 106 -1.30 -6.52 -2.19
CA PHE A 106 -2.38 -7.10 -2.95
C PHE A 106 -3.08 -8.15 -2.10
N VAL A 107 -4.35 -7.94 -1.79
CA VAL A 107 -5.15 -8.83 -0.94
C VAL A 107 -6.18 -9.53 -1.81
N ARG A 108 -6.18 -10.86 -1.81
CA ARG A 108 -7.12 -11.68 -2.55
C ARG A 108 -7.95 -12.50 -1.59
N PHE A 109 -9.26 -12.39 -1.75
CA PHE A 109 -10.25 -13.31 -1.22
C PHE A 109 -10.72 -14.18 -2.38
N PRO A 110 -10.26 -15.45 -2.47
CA PRO A 110 -10.54 -16.31 -3.61
C PRO A 110 -12.02 -16.31 -3.96
N ARG A 111 -12.33 -16.09 -5.25
CA ARG A 111 -13.71 -16.05 -5.81
C ARG A 111 -14.66 -14.98 -5.25
N THR A 112 -14.20 -14.12 -4.34
CA THR A 112 -15.07 -13.14 -3.65
C THR A 112 -14.72 -11.71 -4.02
N THR A 113 -13.50 -11.26 -3.74
CA THR A 113 -13.06 -9.89 -4.04
C THR A 113 -11.54 -9.78 -4.04
N HIS A 114 -11.02 -8.77 -4.73
CA HIS A 114 -9.61 -8.38 -4.70
C HIS A 114 -9.47 -6.96 -4.16
N LEU A 115 -8.37 -6.67 -3.46
CA LEU A 115 -8.03 -5.33 -3.01
C LEU A 115 -6.58 -4.99 -3.37
N PHE A 116 -6.39 -3.82 -3.98
CA PHE A 116 -5.10 -3.17 -4.10
C PHE A 116 -4.98 -2.10 -3.05
N ILE A 117 -4.07 -2.28 -2.10
CA ILE A 117 -3.84 -1.34 -1.02
C ILE A 117 -2.49 -0.67 -1.27
N SER A 118 -2.52 0.66 -1.42
CA SER A 118 -1.32 1.49 -1.45
C SER A 118 -1.19 2.25 -0.15
N ILE A 119 -0.05 2.07 0.52
CA ILE A 119 0.23 2.68 1.81
C ILE A 119 1.10 3.91 1.59
N ARG A 120 0.64 5.07 2.05
CA ARG A 120 1.31 6.34 1.79
C ARG A 120 1.37 7.22 3.05
N SER A 121 2.51 7.89 3.21
CA SER A 121 2.72 8.92 4.23
C SER A 121 3.56 10.05 3.64
N LYS A 122 3.19 11.29 3.97
CA LYS A 122 3.83 12.55 3.56
C LYS A 122 4.14 13.44 4.77
N GLY A 123 4.36 12.83 5.93
CA GLY A 123 4.56 13.55 7.18
C GLY A 123 3.29 14.24 7.66
N ASP A 124 3.44 15.24 8.52
CA ASP A 124 2.32 15.99 9.12
C ASP A 124 1.76 16.97 8.08
N ARG A 125 0.95 16.42 7.16
CA ARG A 125 0.40 17.14 6.00
C ARG A 125 -1.00 16.66 5.68
N GLU A 126 -1.80 17.60 5.18
CA GLU A 126 -3.17 17.37 4.74
C GLU A 126 -3.21 17.09 3.24
N ILE A 127 -4.00 16.09 2.87
CA ILE A 127 -4.21 15.67 1.48
C ILE A 127 -5.52 16.28 0.99
N VAL A 128 -5.43 17.12 -0.03
CA VAL A 128 -6.55 17.81 -0.67
C VAL A 128 -6.77 17.20 -2.06
N TYR A 129 -8.03 17.02 -2.42
CA TYR A 129 -8.40 16.54 -3.75
C TYR A 129 -8.98 17.70 -4.56
N ASN A 130 -8.37 17.96 -5.72
CA ASN A 130 -8.89 18.94 -6.66
C ASN A 130 -9.75 18.22 -7.70
N GLU A 131 -11.06 18.39 -7.62
CA GLU A 131 -12.03 17.70 -8.47
C GLU A 131 -11.89 18.10 -9.95
N ALA A 132 -11.72 19.40 -10.23
CA ALA A 132 -11.67 19.91 -11.61
C ALA A 132 -10.50 19.32 -12.42
N ARG A 133 -9.39 19.03 -11.74
CA ARG A 133 -8.19 18.43 -12.33
C ARG A 133 -8.02 16.95 -11.98
N GLU A 134 -8.93 16.41 -11.18
CA GLU A 134 -8.90 15.09 -10.54
C GLU A 134 -7.56 14.76 -9.84
N VAL A 135 -6.81 15.75 -9.33
CA VAL A 135 -5.45 15.54 -8.78
C VAL A 135 -5.45 15.53 -7.26
N LEU A 136 -4.58 14.70 -6.68
CA LEU A 136 -4.20 14.83 -5.28
C LEU A 136 -3.15 15.91 -5.09
N GLN A 137 -3.37 16.76 -4.10
CA GLN A 137 -2.49 17.82 -3.68
C GLN A 137 -2.15 17.67 -2.19
N VAL A 138 -0.96 18.09 -1.83
CA VAL A 138 -0.48 18.10 -0.45
C VAL A 138 -0.41 19.55 -0.01
N LYS A 139 -1.10 19.87 1.09
CA LYS A 139 -1.03 21.19 1.72
C LYS A 139 0.35 21.39 2.33
N ARG A 140 1.01 22.50 1.99
CA ARG A 140 2.30 22.88 2.58
C ARG A 140 2.07 23.41 3.99
N LYS A 141 3.00 23.10 4.89
CA LYS A 141 2.98 23.58 6.28
C LYS A 141 3.21 25.10 6.37
N ASP A 142 4.08 25.61 5.49
CA ASP A 142 4.65 26.94 5.71
C ASP A 142 3.83 28.08 5.10
N ASN A 143 3.16 27.88 3.95
CA ASN A 143 2.57 28.98 3.17
C ASN A 143 1.12 28.76 2.66
N ASN A 144 0.33 27.87 3.27
CA ASN A 144 -1.03 27.47 2.80
C ASN A 144 -1.10 26.98 1.33
N GLY A 145 0.01 26.94 0.60
CA GLY A 145 0.06 26.55 -0.80
C GLY A 145 -0.16 25.05 -0.98
N LEU A 146 -0.75 24.71 -2.12
CA LEU A 146 -0.99 23.32 -2.53
C LEU A 146 0.12 22.87 -3.47
N LYS A 147 0.75 21.72 -3.19
CA LYS A 147 1.71 21.08 -4.11
C LYS A 147 1.08 19.83 -4.70
N LEU A 148 1.24 19.62 -5.99
CA LEU A 148 0.81 18.37 -6.63
C LEU A 148 1.51 17.17 -5.99
N TRP A 149 0.76 16.11 -5.68
CA TRP A 149 1.32 14.84 -5.27
C TRP A 149 1.83 14.09 -6.51
N ASN A 150 3.15 14.02 -6.65
CA ASN A 150 3.80 13.27 -7.72
C ASN A 150 4.73 12.18 -7.14
N PRO A 151 4.67 10.92 -7.62
CA PRO A 151 3.62 10.35 -8.48
C PRO A 151 2.25 10.35 -7.80
N CYS A 152 1.17 10.40 -8.58
CA CYS A 152 -0.20 10.41 -8.05
C CYS A 152 -0.63 8.98 -7.65
N PRO A 153 -0.90 8.70 -6.36
CA PRO A 153 -1.25 7.35 -5.90
C PRO A 153 -2.51 6.77 -6.57
N LEU A 154 -3.48 7.62 -6.95
CA LEU A 154 -4.70 7.18 -7.63
C LEU A 154 -4.43 6.63 -9.04
N VAL A 155 -3.38 7.14 -9.69
CA VAL A 155 -2.95 6.64 -11.01
C VAL A 155 -2.23 5.31 -10.84
N GLU A 156 -1.32 5.21 -9.87
CA GLU A 156 -0.60 3.97 -9.56
C GLU A 156 -1.59 2.81 -9.29
N LEU A 157 -2.59 3.03 -8.43
CA LEU A 157 -3.62 2.04 -8.11
C LEU A 157 -4.39 1.54 -9.36
N ALA A 158 -4.69 2.44 -10.30
CA ALA A 158 -5.37 2.06 -11.54
C ALA A 158 -4.44 1.28 -12.49
N ASP A 159 -3.16 1.61 -12.51
CA ASP A 159 -2.18 0.91 -13.33
C ASP A 159 -1.86 -0.48 -12.74
N TYR A 160 -1.96 -0.67 -11.43
CA TYR A 160 -1.87 -1.98 -10.76
C TYR A 160 -3.02 -2.92 -11.13
N GLU A 161 -4.25 -2.41 -11.16
CA GLU A 161 -5.42 -3.18 -11.62
C GLU A 161 -5.24 -3.66 -13.06
N LYS A 162 -4.76 -2.76 -13.95
CA LYS A 162 -4.44 -3.12 -15.34
C LYS A 162 -3.33 -4.16 -15.42
N TRP A 163 -2.32 -4.07 -14.56
CA TRP A 163 -1.23 -5.05 -14.52
C TRP A 163 -1.76 -6.42 -14.09
N LEU A 164 -2.61 -6.52 -13.06
CA LEU A 164 -3.20 -7.80 -12.64
C LEU A 164 -4.02 -8.43 -13.75
N ASN A 165 -4.82 -7.65 -14.48
CA ASN A 165 -5.62 -8.17 -15.60
C ASN A 165 -4.75 -8.84 -16.68
N LYS A 166 -3.49 -8.37 -16.85
CA LYS A 166 -2.51 -8.97 -17.76
C LYS A 166 -1.75 -10.17 -17.16
N ASN A 167 -1.64 -10.22 -15.83
CA ASN A 167 -0.80 -11.18 -15.09
C ASN A 167 -1.62 -12.11 -14.18
N LYS A 168 -2.90 -12.33 -14.49
CA LYS A 168 -3.84 -13.13 -13.68
C LYS A 168 -3.41 -14.59 -13.50
N ASP A 169 -2.69 -15.12 -14.48
CA ASP A 169 -2.06 -16.43 -14.48
C ASP A 169 -1.01 -16.57 -13.37
N LYS A 170 -0.31 -15.48 -13.02
CA LYS A 170 0.63 -15.45 -11.89
C LYS A 170 -0.02 -15.75 -10.55
N PHE A 171 -1.35 -15.65 -10.44
CA PHE A 171 -2.10 -15.88 -9.20
C PHE A 171 -2.99 -17.12 -9.29
N LEU A 172 -2.81 -17.99 -10.29
CA LEU A 172 -3.69 -19.14 -10.53
C LEU A 172 -5.17 -18.72 -10.64
N MET A 173 -5.45 -17.51 -11.12
CA MET A 173 -6.82 -17.05 -11.29
C MET A 173 -7.43 -17.65 -12.55
N THR A 174 -8.62 -18.23 -12.40
CA THR A 174 -9.41 -18.63 -13.58
C THR A 174 -9.86 -17.38 -14.35
N SER A 175 -10.08 -17.50 -15.66
CA SER A 175 -10.63 -16.38 -16.45
C SER A 175 -11.97 -15.87 -15.92
N ARG A 176 -12.77 -16.75 -15.28
CA ARG A 176 -14.04 -16.37 -14.64
C ARG A 176 -13.83 -15.54 -13.39
N GLU A 177 -12.88 -15.93 -12.53
CA GLU A 177 -12.51 -15.18 -11.34
C GLU A 177 -11.92 -13.82 -11.71
N ALA A 178 -10.99 -13.77 -12.67
CA ALA A 178 -10.38 -12.51 -13.10
C ALA A 178 -11.38 -11.50 -13.68
N GLN A 179 -12.45 -11.96 -14.34
CA GLN A 179 -13.44 -11.07 -14.97
C GLN A 179 -14.62 -10.69 -14.06
N LYS A 180 -15.05 -11.60 -13.18
CA LYS A 180 -16.29 -11.41 -12.39
C LYS A 180 -16.02 -10.96 -10.96
N THR A 181 -14.80 -11.13 -10.46
CA THR A 181 -14.48 -10.76 -9.09
C THR A 181 -14.30 -9.25 -8.96
N PRO A 182 -15.08 -8.57 -8.11
CA PRO A 182 -14.94 -7.14 -7.86
C PRO A 182 -13.54 -6.82 -7.31
N THR A 183 -13.02 -5.65 -7.70
CA THR A 183 -11.71 -5.17 -7.28
C THR A 183 -11.83 -3.80 -6.64
N ALA A 184 -11.31 -3.64 -5.43
CA ALA A 184 -11.22 -2.36 -4.73
C ALA A 184 -9.81 -1.77 -4.85
N LYS A 185 -9.74 -0.47 -5.16
CA LYS A 185 -8.51 0.33 -5.09
C LYS A 185 -8.55 1.15 -3.82
N VAL A 186 -7.57 0.95 -2.94
CA VAL A 186 -7.56 1.55 -1.60
C VAL A 186 -6.25 2.29 -1.39
N LEU A 187 -6.35 3.57 -1.08
CA LEU A 187 -5.25 4.41 -0.64
C LEU A 187 -5.33 4.57 0.88
N VAL A 188 -4.35 4.00 1.58
CA VAL A 188 -4.24 4.09 3.03
C VAL A 188 -3.29 5.23 3.38
N LEU A 189 -3.81 6.22 4.11
CA LEU A 189 -3.03 7.33 4.65
C LEU A 189 -2.54 6.94 6.05
N CYS A 190 -1.22 6.80 6.18
CA CYS A 190 -0.59 6.55 7.48
C CYS A 190 -0.32 7.85 8.23
N PRO A 191 -0.73 7.95 9.51
CA PRO A 191 -0.39 9.08 10.36
C PRO A 191 1.12 9.40 10.35
N PRO A 192 1.48 10.69 10.43
CA PRO A 192 0.62 11.85 10.70
C PRO A 192 -0.08 12.44 9.46
N THR A 193 -0.02 11.78 8.30
CA THR A 193 -0.73 12.24 7.09
C THR A 193 -2.22 11.98 7.20
N LYS A 194 -3.04 12.99 6.86
CA LYS A 194 -4.50 12.90 6.94
C LYS A 194 -5.17 13.48 5.70
N ALA A 195 -6.37 13.01 5.39
CA ALA A 195 -7.22 13.69 4.42
C ALA A 195 -7.67 15.04 4.99
N SER A 196 -7.87 16.03 4.11
CA SER A 196 -8.47 17.30 4.49
C SER A 196 -9.88 17.07 5.05
N PRO A 197 -10.29 17.73 6.15
CA PRO A 197 -11.67 17.62 6.64
C PRO A 197 -12.68 18.34 5.72
N ASN A 198 -12.19 19.22 4.84
CA ASN A 198 -13.03 20.10 4.02
C ASN A 198 -13.37 19.52 2.64
N HIS A 199 -13.30 18.20 2.45
CA HIS A 199 -13.80 17.59 1.21
C HIS A 199 -15.32 17.71 1.14
N LYS A 200 -15.86 17.86 -0.06
CA LYS A 200 -17.31 17.99 -0.26
C LYS A 200 -18.02 16.67 0.04
N GLU A 201 -19.25 16.78 0.54
CA GLU A 201 -20.06 15.64 0.97
C GLU A 201 -20.24 14.58 -0.11
N HIS A 202 -20.43 14.99 -1.37
CA HIS A 202 -20.65 14.06 -2.49
C HIS A 202 -19.44 13.18 -2.85
N LEU A 203 -18.26 13.48 -2.28
CA LEU A 203 -17.08 12.62 -2.43
C LEU A 203 -17.09 11.46 -1.44
N TYR A 204 -17.98 11.47 -0.44
CA TYR A 204 -18.11 10.40 0.52
C TYR A 204 -19.20 9.42 0.09
N THR A 205 -18.99 8.14 0.40
CA THR A 205 -19.99 7.07 0.26
C THR A 205 -20.03 6.25 1.52
N GLU A 206 -21.16 5.60 1.77
CA GLU A 206 -21.30 4.61 2.82
C GLU A 206 -20.96 3.21 2.28
N ILE A 207 -20.16 2.45 3.03
CA ILE A 207 -19.85 1.03 2.80
C ILE A 207 -20.03 0.33 4.14
N GLY A 208 -21.08 -0.47 4.26
CA GLY A 208 -21.49 -1.01 5.55
C GLY A 208 -21.84 0.12 6.52
N ASP A 209 -21.18 0.15 7.67
CA ASP A 209 -21.26 1.19 8.70
C ASP A 209 -20.23 2.31 8.53
N MET A 210 -19.40 2.25 7.49
CA MET A 210 -18.31 3.20 7.28
C MET A 210 -18.64 4.28 6.27
N ARG A 211 -18.32 5.51 6.61
CA ARG A 211 -18.30 6.64 5.67
C ARG A 211 -16.90 6.83 5.10
N VAL A 212 -16.73 6.56 3.81
CA VAL A 212 -15.42 6.48 3.14
C VAL A 212 -15.31 7.51 2.03
N LEU A 213 -14.16 8.17 1.93
CA LEU A 213 -13.86 9.11 0.85
C LEU A 213 -13.54 8.35 -0.44
N VAL A 214 -14.22 8.70 -1.54
CA VAL A 214 -14.04 8.10 -2.87
C VAL A 214 -13.56 9.15 -3.85
N LEU A 215 -12.36 8.94 -4.38
CA LEU A 215 -11.73 9.86 -5.32
C LEU A 215 -11.69 9.24 -6.72
N ARG A 216 -11.90 10.09 -7.74
CA ARG A 216 -11.91 9.69 -9.14
C ARG A 216 -10.63 10.14 -9.84
N ARG A 217 -10.14 9.35 -10.79
CA ARG A 217 -9.01 9.71 -11.68
C ARG A 217 -8.93 8.77 -12.87
N LYS A 218 -8.69 7.49 -12.57
CA LYS A 218 -8.65 6.37 -13.52
C LYS A 218 -9.49 5.24 -12.92
N GLY A 219 -10.76 5.55 -12.72
CA GLY A 219 -11.69 4.81 -11.86
C GLY A 219 -11.74 5.37 -10.44
N SER A 220 -12.49 4.69 -9.58
CA SER A 220 -12.71 5.06 -8.19
C SER A 220 -11.68 4.41 -7.27
N ALA A 221 -11.14 5.18 -6.34
CA ALA A 221 -10.31 4.68 -5.25
C ALA A 221 -10.83 5.18 -3.90
N PHE A 222 -10.86 4.28 -2.94
CA PHE A 222 -11.23 4.55 -1.56
C PHE A 222 -10.02 5.11 -0.82
N VAL A 223 -10.22 6.18 -0.04
CA VAL A 223 -9.20 6.78 0.80
C VAL A 223 -9.61 6.60 2.25
N ILE A 224 -8.77 5.91 3.00
CA ILE A 224 -8.99 5.59 4.41
C ILE A 224 -7.72 5.84 5.22
N THR A 225 -7.87 5.90 6.54
CA THR A 225 -6.74 5.93 7.46
C THR A 225 -6.27 4.51 7.82
N GLU A 226 -5.07 4.41 8.36
CA GLU A 226 -4.49 3.12 8.75
C GLU A 226 -5.37 2.32 9.74
N SER A 227 -6.00 2.99 10.70
CA SER A 227 -6.86 2.36 11.70
C SER A 227 -8.17 1.81 11.14
N GLU A 228 -8.58 2.26 9.96
CA GLU A 228 -9.86 1.92 9.33
C GLU A 228 -9.76 0.71 8.38
N VAL A 229 -8.55 0.20 8.13
CA VAL A 229 -8.28 -0.82 7.11
C VAL A 229 -9.10 -2.09 7.33
N ASN A 230 -9.09 -2.65 8.54
CA ASN A 230 -9.78 -3.90 8.80
C ASN A 230 -11.31 -3.76 8.76
N ASN A 231 -11.83 -2.66 9.32
CA ASN A 231 -13.25 -2.33 9.23
C ASN A 231 -13.67 -2.19 7.76
N PHE A 232 -12.84 -1.55 6.93
CA PHE A 232 -13.12 -1.39 5.50
C PHE A 232 -13.14 -2.75 4.80
N VAL A 233 -12.16 -3.62 5.05
CA VAL A 233 -12.10 -4.96 4.46
C VAL A 233 -13.34 -5.76 4.86
N ARG A 234 -13.74 -5.71 6.13
CA ARG A 234 -14.95 -6.38 6.64
C ARG A 234 -16.23 -5.87 5.93
N ALA A 235 -16.43 -4.56 5.90
CA ALA A 235 -17.59 -3.94 5.28
C ALA A 235 -17.63 -4.17 3.76
N TRP A 236 -16.46 -4.23 3.12
CA TRP A 236 -16.34 -4.56 1.71
C TRP A 236 -16.69 -6.02 1.44
N LEU A 237 -16.20 -6.96 2.26
CA LEU A 237 -16.51 -8.38 2.14
C LEU A 237 -18.00 -8.66 2.34
N SER A 238 -18.64 -8.03 3.32
CA SER A 238 -20.08 -8.21 3.58
C SER A 238 -20.97 -7.80 2.40
N LYS A 239 -20.47 -6.96 1.48
CA LYS A 239 -21.20 -6.57 0.28
C LYS A 239 -21.27 -7.68 -0.78
N TYR A 240 -20.35 -8.65 -0.73
CA TYR A 240 -20.16 -9.68 -1.75
C TYR A 240 -20.30 -11.12 -1.23
N LYS A 241 -20.57 -11.29 0.07
CA LYS A 241 -21.10 -12.54 0.64
C LYS A 241 -22.60 -12.61 0.39
#